data_AF-A0A948YG05-F1
#
_entry.id   AF-A0A948YG05-F1
#
_cell.length_a   1.000
_cell.length_b   1.000
_cell.length_c   1.000
_cell.angle_alpha   90.00
_cell.angle_beta   90.00
_cell.angle_gamma   90.00
#
_symmetry.space_group_name_H-M   'P 1'
#
loop_
_entity.id
_entity.type
_entity.pdbx_description
1 polymer ?
#
loop_
_entity_poly.entity_id
_entity_poly.type
_entity_poly.pdbx_seq_one_letter_code
_entity_poly.pdbx_strand_id
1 'polypeptide(L)'
;MNSLRRATSLTITFSFLIMSYTGFILFIAPKGRVANWTNWELLGLDKTQYGNLHATFMVLFFVGVCFHIYLNWSPLMSYFKNKSREFSLLTKEFVFAFLLNLFFVLGVLFYWVGFEQFLDFQDNMKASWEK
;
A
#
# COMPACT_ATOMS: atom_id res chain seq x y z
N MET A 1 -20.37 17.73 9.36
CA MET A 1 -19.71 16.57 8.69
C MET A 1 -20.57 15.34 8.95
N ASN A 2 -21.03 14.67 7.89
CA ASN A 2 -21.88 13.48 8.02
C ASN A 2 -21.13 12.38 8.80
N SER A 3 -21.78 11.74 9.77
CA SER A 3 -21.20 10.67 10.61
C SER A 3 -20.53 9.58 9.76
N LEU A 4 -21.13 9.21 8.63
CA LEU A 4 -20.60 8.21 7.69
C LEU A 4 -19.23 8.60 7.11
N ARG A 5 -19.02 9.86 6.73
CA ARG A 5 -17.72 10.31 6.20
C ARG A 5 -16.61 10.14 7.24
N ARG A 6 -16.90 10.47 8.51
CA ARG A 6 -15.96 10.32 9.62
C ARG A 6 -15.64 8.85 9.86
N ALA A 7 -16.66 8.00 9.91
CA ALA A 7 -16.49 6.56 10.08
C ALA A 7 -15.63 5.97 8.95
N THR A 8 -15.95 6.24 7.68
CA THR A 8 -15.16 5.76 6.54
C THR A 8 -13.70 6.23 6.61
N SER A 9 -13.45 7.51 6.89
CA SER A 9 -12.07 8.04 7.00
C SER A 9 -11.28 7.39 8.15
N LEU A 10 -11.92 7.12 9.30
CA LEU A 10 -11.27 6.41 10.41
C LEU A 10 -11.02 4.94 10.05
N THR A 11 -11.98 4.25 9.43
CA THR A 11 -11.83 2.87 8.99
C THR A 11 -10.67 2.70 8.02
N ILE A 12 -10.55 3.56 7.00
CA ILE A 12 -9.42 3.48 6.06
C ILE A 12 -8.09 3.77 6.75
N THR A 13 -8.06 4.69 7.73
CA THR A 13 -6.84 5.05 8.46
C THR A 13 -6.35 3.87 9.30
N PHE A 14 -7.23 3.24 10.07
CA PHE A 14 -6.86 2.06 10.86
C PHE A 14 -6.48 0.88 9.97
N SER A 15 -7.21 0.66 8.86
CA SER A 15 -6.87 -0.41 7.91
C SER A 15 -5.51 -0.18 7.27
N PHE A 16 -5.18 1.06 6.89
CA PHE A 16 -3.87 1.43 6.36
C PHE A 16 -2.74 1.14 7.35
N LEU A 17 -2.92 1.48 8.63
CA LEU A 17 -1.92 1.21 9.68
C LEU A 17 -1.70 -0.29 9.85
N ILE A 18 -2.78 -1.07 9.93
CA ILE A 18 -2.70 -2.54 10.07
C ILE A 18 -2.05 -3.17 8.84
N MET A 19 -2.42 -2.73 7.63
CA MET A 19 -1.81 -3.22 6.39
C MET A 19 -0.33 -2.86 6.28
N SER A 20 0.06 -1.64 6.67
CA SER A 20 1.46 -1.21 6.63
C SER A 20 2.31 -2.04 7.61
N TYR A 21 1.80 -2.24 8.82
CA TYR A 21 2.44 -3.09 9.82
C TYR A 21 2.58 -4.54 9.33
N THR A 22 1.47 -5.17 8.93
CA THR A 22 1.48 -6.57 8.46
C THR A 22 2.29 -6.73 7.18
N GLY A 23 2.25 -5.77 6.26
CA GLY A 23 3.05 -5.75 5.04
C GLY A 23 4.55 -5.64 5.32
N PHE A 24 4.95 -4.82 6.29
CA PHE A 24 6.33 -4.75 6.75
C PHE A 24 6.79 -6.07 7.37
N ILE A 25 5.96 -6.72 8.20
CA ILE A 25 6.28 -8.03 8.75
C ILE A 25 6.41 -9.07 7.63
N LEU A 26 5.49 -9.11 6.67
CA LEU A 26 5.55 -10.02 5.52
C LEU A 26 6.73 -9.72 4.58
N PHE A 27 7.22 -8.49 4.57
CA PHE A 27 8.42 -8.11 3.83
C PHE A 27 9.67 -8.79 4.39
N ILE A 28 9.82 -8.85 5.72
CA ILE A 28 10.96 -9.47 6.41
C ILE A 28 10.79 -10.96 6.70
N ALA A 29 9.54 -11.46 6.72
CA ALA A 29 9.24 -12.84 7.07
C ALA A 29 9.87 -13.84 6.08
N PRO A 30 10.36 -15.00 6.57
CA PRO A 30 10.98 -16.01 5.72
C PRO A 30 10.07 -16.52 4.60
N LYS A 31 10.65 -17.21 3.61
CA LYS A 31 9.87 -17.96 2.61
C LYS A 31 8.94 -18.97 3.29
N GLY A 32 7.79 -19.27 2.67
CA GLY A 32 6.72 -20.07 3.30
C GLY A 32 7.18 -21.44 3.79
N ARG A 33 8.05 -22.13 3.04
CA ARG A 33 8.65 -23.40 3.44
C ARG A 33 9.43 -23.29 4.76
N VAL A 34 10.31 -22.29 4.86
CA VAL A 34 11.13 -22.06 6.06
C VAL A 34 10.25 -21.69 7.24
N ALA A 35 9.30 -20.77 7.03
CA ALA A 35 8.35 -20.36 8.06
C ALA A 35 7.62 -21.55 8.68
N ASN A 36 7.17 -22.51 7.86
CA ASN A 36 6.46 -23.69 8.32
C ASN A 36 7.38 -24.70 9.03
N TRP A 37 8.62 -24.89 8.56
CA TRP A 37 9.54 -25.84 9.17
C TRP A 37 10.15 -25.35 10.47
N THR A 38 10.35 -24.04 10.62
CA THR A 38 10.93 -23.45 11.85
C THR A 38 9.86 -23.06 12.87
N ASN A 39 8.57 -23.29 12.59
CA ASN A 39 7.45 -22.71 13.34
C ASN A 39 7.66 -21.22 13.58
N TRP A 40 7.98 -20.48 12.50
CA TRP A 40 8.29 -19.07 12.59
C TRP A 40 7.10 -18.29 13.13
N GLU A 41 7.35 -17.54 14.19
CA GLU A 41 6.39 -16.65 14.81
C GLU A 41 7.06 -15.32 15.14
N LEU A 42 6.29 -14.25 15.05
CA LEU A 42 6.69 -12.94 15.52
C LEU A 42 5.53 -12.36 16.32
N LEU A 43 5.82 -11.91 17.55
CA LEU A 43 4.82 -11.35 18.46
C LEU A 43 3.58 -12.25 18.65
N GLY A 44 3.79 -13.57 18.65
CA GLY A 44 2.75 -14.59 18.86
C GLY A 44 1.85 -14.85 17.66
N LEU A 45 2.23 -14.39 16.47
CA LEU A 45 1.54 -14.71 15.22
C LEU A 45 2.48 -15.42 14.24
N ASP A 46 1.97 -16.46 13.60
CA ASP A 46 2.67 -17.14 12.50
C ASP A 46 2.55 -16.34 11.19
N LYS A 47 3.37 -16.71 10.20
CA LYS A 47 3.38 -16.04 8.89
C LYS A 47 2.02 -16.10 8.18
N THR A 48 1.28 -17.20 8.32
CA THR A 48 -0.02 -17.39 7.69
C THR A 48 -1.06 -16.46 8.30
N GLN A 49 -1.05 -16.28 9.61
CA GLN A 49 -1.91 -15.33 10.32
C GLN A 49 -1.62 -13.89 9.90
N TYR A 50 -0.34 -13.51 9.78
CA TYR A 50 0.04 -12.21 9.21
C TYR A 50 -0.47 -12.03 7.78
N GLY A 51 -0.35 -13.05 6.94
CA GLY A 51 -0.88 -13.06 5.57
C GLY A 51 -2.40 -12.89 5.52
N ASN A 52 -3.11 -13.62 6.37
CA ASN A 52 -4.57 -13.57 6.48
C ASN A 52 -5.06 -12.19 6.95
N LEU A 53 -4.41 -11.61 7.96
CA LEU A 53 -4.71 -10.25 8.41
C LEU A 53 -4.47 -9.24 7.29
N HIS A 54 -3.31 -9.29 6.63
CA HIS A 54 -3.00 -8.35 5.55
C HIS A 54 -4.02 -8.42 4.41
N ALA A 55 -4.35 -9.63 3.93
CA ALA A 55 -5.26 -9.83 2.81
C ALA A 55 -6.70 -9.43 3.15
N THR A 56 -7.19 -9.76 4.35
CA THR A 56 -8.56 -9.39 4.76
C THR A 56 -8.71 -7.89 4.99
N PHE A 57 -7.72 -7.24 5.60
CA PHE A 57 -7.72 -5.78 5.75
C PHE A 57 -7.52 -5.04 4.42
N MET A 58 -6.85 -5.65 3.43
CA MET A 58 -6.79 -5.11 2.07
C MET A 58 -8.19 -4.97 1.44
N VAL A 59 -9.05 -5.96 1.62
CA VAL A 59 -10.44 -5.90 1.13
C VAL A 59 -11.21 -4.78 1.83
N LEU A 60 -11.10 -4.70 3.17
CA LEU A 60 -11.75 -3.63 3.94
C LEU A 60 -11.24 -2.23 3.54
N PHE A 61 -9.93 -2.09 3.37
CA PHE A 61 -9.30 -0.84 2.93
C PHE A 61 -9.78 -0.45 1.54
N PHE A 62 -9.77 -1.38 0.57
CA PHE A 62 -10.23 -1.12 -0.80
C PHE A 62 -11.68 -0.65 -0.84
N VAL A 63 -12.59 -1.39 -0.17
CA VAL A 63 -14.00 -0.99 -0.07
C VAL A 63 -14.13 0.37 0.60
N GLY A 64 -13.40 0.59 1.71
CA GLY A 64 -13.37 1.87 2.42
C GLY A 64 -12.90 3.03 1.54
N VAL A 65 -11.87 2.83 0.71
CA VAL A 65 -11.37 3.85 -0.25
C VAL A 65 -12.40 4.14 -1.33
N CYS A 66 -13.10 3.13 -1.87
CA CYS A 66 -14.20 3.33 -2.81
C CYS A 66 -15.30 4.22 -2.21
N PHE A 67 -15.73 3.93 -0.97
CA PHE A 67 -16.66 4.79 -0.23
C PHE A 67 -16.07 6.17 0.03
N HIS A 68 -14.79 6.26 0.38
CA HIS A 68 -14.13 7.53 0.64
C HIS A 68 -14.11 8.44 -0.60
N ILE A 69 -13.81 7.87 -1.78
CA ILE A 69 -13.83 8.58 -3.07
C ILE A 69 -15.25 9.04 -3.39
N TYR A 70 -16.23 8.14 -3.31
CA TYR A 70 -17.64 8.45 -3.58
C TYR A 70 -18.14 9.59 -2.69
N LEU A 71 -17.92 9.48 -1.38
CA LEU A 71 -18.39 10.47 -0.41
C LEU A 71 -17.65 11.81 -0.51
N ASN A 72 -16.41 11.83 -1.01
CA ASN A 72 -15.57 13.03 -1.16
C ASN A 72 -15.31 13.41 -2.63
N TRP A 73 -16.24 13.05 -3.54
CA TRP A 73 -16.09 13.26 -4.97
C TRP A 73 -15.87 14.74 -5.35
N SER A 74 -16.66 15.65 -4.78
CA SER A 74 -16.56 17.08 -5.07
C SER A 74 -15.20 17.68 -4.64
N PRO A 75 -14.71 17.44 -3.40
CA PRO A 75 -13.33 17.78 -3.02
C PRO A 75 -12.27 17.16 -3.94
N LEU A 76 -12.40 15.88 -4.30
CA LEU A 76 -11.44 15.22 -5.18
C LEU A 76 -11.36 15.88 -6.56
N MET A 77 -12.52 16.20 -7.14
CA MET A 77 -12.61 16.89 -8.43
C MET A 77 -12.06 18.31 -8.40
N SER A 78 -12.00 18.95 -7.23
CA SER A 78 -11.38 20.28 -7.10
C SER A 78 -9.87 20.27 -7.36
N TYR A 79 -9.17 19.16 -7.09
CA TYR A 79 -7.73 19.05 -7.34
C TYR A 79 -7.37 19.01 -8.83
N PHE A 80 -8.35 18.73 -9.69
CA PHE A 80 -8.20 18.76 -11.13
C PHE A 80 -8.53 20.14 -11.73
N LYS A 81 -8.76 21.17 -10.92
CA LYS A 81 -9.07 22.52 -11.42
C LYS A 81 -7.81 23.39 -11.49
N ASN A 82 -7.67 24.16 -12.57
CA ASN A 82 -6.60 25.14 -12.73
C ASN A 82 -6.87 26.42 -11.91
N LYS A 83 -5.97 27.42 -11.96
CA LYS A 83 -6.15 28.72 -11.29
C LYS A 83 -7.43 29.45 -11.71
N SER A 84 -7.90 29.22 -12.93
CA SER A 84 -9.16 29.75 -13.49
C SER A 84 -10.40 28.92 -13.13
N ARG A 85 -10.25 27.89 -12.28
CA ARG A 85 -11.31 26.95 -11.84
C ARG A 85 -11.87 26.04 -12.93
N GLU A 86 -11.17 25.89 -14.04
CA GLU A 86 -11.52 24.97 -15.13
C GLU A 86 -10.84 23.61 -14.93
N PHE A 87 -11.48 22.53 -15.37
CA PHE A 87 -10.89 21.20 -15.33
C PHE A 87 -9.64 21.13 -16.23
N SER A 88 -8.53 20.65 -15.68
CA SER A 88 -7.25 20.52 -16.37
C SER A 88 -6.43 19.36 -15.82
N LEU A 89 -5.97 18.49 -16.72
CA LEU A 89 -5.00 17.43 -16.44
C LEU A 89 -3.55 17.89 -16.67
N LEU A 90 -3.32 19.19 -16.85
CA LEU A 90 -1.99 19.77 -17.12
C LEU A 90 -1.53 20.71 -15.99
N THR A 91 -2.19 20.64 -14.82
CA THR A 91 -1.69 21.33 -13.63
C THR A 91 -0.35 20.73 -13.21
N LYS A 92 0.54 21.55 -12.63
CA LYS A 92 1.89 21.10 -12.24
C LYS A 92 1.81 19.96 -11.23
N GLU A 93 0.83 20.03 -10.34
CA GLU A 93 0.54 19.06 -9.29
C GLU A 93 0.09 17.72 -9.88
N PHE A 94 -0.81 17.74 -10.87
CA PHE A 94 -1.26 16.52 -11.53
C PHE A 94 -0.12 15.87 -12.33
N VAL A 95 0.60 16.64 -13.13
CA VAL A 95 1.71 16.14 -13.95
C VAL A 95 2.79 15.54 -13.05
N PHE A 96 3.14 16.21 -11.95
CA PHE A 96 4.10 15.69 -10.98
C PHE A 96 3.62 14.37 -10.35
N ALA A 97 2.38 14.31 -9.86
CA ALA A 97 1.82 13.10 -9.27
C ALA A 97 1.78 11.94 -10.28
N PHE A 98 1.37 12.21 -11.52
CA PHE A 98 1.33 11.24 -12.59
C PHE A 98 2.72 10.71 -12.95
N LEU A 99 3.68 11.61 -13.21
CA LEU A 99 5.05 11.23 -13.56
C LEU A 99 5.74 10.46 -12.43
N LEU A 100 5.51 10.82 -11.17
CA LEU A 100 6.05 10.09 -10.03
C LEU A 100 5.54 8.65 -9.99
N ASN A 101 4.23 8.45 -10.14
CA ASN A 101 3.66 7.10 -10.17
C ASN A 101 4.13 6.30 -11.39
N LEU A 102 4.20 6.95 -12.56
CA LEU A 102 4.73 6.33 -13.77
C LEU A 102 6.19 5.92 -13.60
N PHE A 103 7.02 6.76 -12.98
CA PHE A 103 8.42 6.45 -12.66
C PHE A 103 8.55 5.19 -11.82
N PHE A 104 7.72 5.02 -10.77
CA PHE A 104 7.73 3.79 -9.96
C PHE A 104 7.29 2.55 -10.75
N VAL A 105 6.24 2.66 -11.57
CA VAL A 105 5.77 1.55 -12.41
C VAL A 105 6.85 1.12 -13.40
N LEU A 106 7.43 2.07 -14.15
CA LEU A 106 8.47 1.78 -15.13
C LEU A 106 9.75 1.28 -14.46
N GLY A 107 10.13 1.87 -13.33
CA GLY A 107 11.32 1.49 -12.58
C GLY A 107 11.29 0.04 -12.10
N VAL A 108 10.12 -0.45 -11.67
CA VAL A 108 9.94 -1.87 -11.31
C VAL A 108 9.90 -2.76 -12.56
N LEU A 109 9.12 -2.41 -13.59
CA LEU A 109 8.95 -3.26 -14.78
C LEU A 109 10.22 -3.40 -15.64
N PHE A 110 11.07 -2.37 -15.65
CA PHE A 110 12.33 -2.35 -16.39
C PHE A 110 13.56 -2.64 -15.52
N TYR A 111 13.37 -3.05 -14.26
CA TYR A 111 14.47 -3.39 -13.34
C TYR A 111 15.56 -2.32 -13.27
N TRP A 112 15.16 -1.05 -13.07
CA TRP A 112 16.16 0.01 -12.86
C TRP A 112 16.93 -0.22 -11.57
N VAL A 113 18.23 0.11 -11.57
CA VAL A 113 19.20 -0.22 -10.49
C VAL A 113 18.66 0.04 -9.08
N GLY A 114 18.03 1.19 -8.81
CA GLY A 114 17.52 1.49 -7.47
C GLY A 114 16.34 0.62 -7.02
N PHE A 115 15.49 0.17 -7.96
CA PHE A 115 14.36 -0.71 -7.67
C PHE A 115 14.81 -2.17 -7.57
N GLU A 116 15.70 -2.60 -8.48
CA GLU A 116 16.30 -3.94 -8.45
C GLU A 116 17.06 -4.18 -7.13
N GLN A 117 17.91 -3.24 -6.73
CA GLN A 117 18.65 -3.32 -5.45
C GLN A 117 17.72 -3.45 -4.24
N PHE A 118 16.57 -2.78 -4.24
CA PHE A 118 15.58 -2.88 -3.17
C PHE A 118 14.91 -4.27 -3.14
N LEU A 119 14.60 -4.84 -4.30
CA LEU A 119 14.02 -6.18 -4.41
C LEU A 119 15.04 -7.26 -4.03
N ASP A 120 16.29 -7.14 -4.50
CA ASP A 120 17.39 -8.01 -4.11
C ASP A 120 17.66 -7.96 -2.60
N PHE A 121 17.58 -6.77 -2.00
CA PHE A 121 17.66 -6.64 -0.55
C PHE A 121 16.57 -7.46 0.15
N GLN A 122 15.32 -7.38 -0.32
CA GLN A 122 14.23 -8.18 0.20
C GLN A 122 14.50 -9.68 0.09
N ASP A 123 14.98 -10.14 -1.07
CA ASP A 123 15.25 -11.55 -1.32
C ASP A 123 16.41 -12.07 -0.47
N ASN A 124 17.46 -11.26 -0.30
CA ASN A 124 18.57 -11.56 0.60
C ASN A 124 18.13 -11.66 2.07
N MET A 125 17.25 -10.76 2.52
CA MET A 125 16.65 -10.82 3.86
C MET A 125 15.81 -12.09 4.04
N LYS A 126 15.05 -12.50 3.02
CA LYS A 126 14.28 -13.76 3.08
C LYS A 126 15.17 -14.99 3.06
N ALA A 127 16.29 -14.95 2.33
CA ALA A 127 17.25 -16.04 2.22
C ALA A 127 18.12 -16.21 3.48
N SER A 128 18.34 -15.17 4.27
CA SER A 128 19.13 -15.28 5.51
C SER A 128 18.51 -16.23 6.54
N TRP A 129 17.20 -16.48 6.46
CA TRP A 129 16.51 -17.45 7.31
C TRP A 129 16.75 -18.92 6.92
N GLU A 130 17.33 -19.18 5.74
CA GLU A 130 17.67 -20.53 5.28
C GLU A 130 19.07 -20.99 5.76
N LYS A 131 19.84 -20.08 6.37
CA LYS A 131 21.18 -20.33 6.91
C LYS A 131 21.09 -20.65 8.40
#